data_AF-A0A7G2JZ60-F1
#
_entry.id   AF-A0A7G2JZ60-F1
#
_cell.length_a   1.000
_cell.length_b   1.000
_cell.length_c   1.000
_cell.angle_alpha   90.00
_cell.angle_beta   90.00
_cell.angle_gamma   90.00
#
_symmetry.space_group_name_H-M   'P 1'
#
loop_
_entity.id
_entity.type
_entity.pdbx_description
1 polymer ?
#
loop_
_entity_poly.entity_id
_entity_poly.type
_entity_poly.pdbx_seq_one_letter_code
_entity_poly.pdbx_strand_id
1 'polypeptide(L)' 'MTTNNKQRQTWSSRLTYVMTVAGATVGFGATWRFPYLVGENGGGAYVLLFCIAMIVIGIPMILVENVIGRRLRVN' A
#
# COMPACT_ATOMS: atom_id res chain seq x y z
N MET A 1 22.65 -22.54 -26.15
CA MET A 1 22.26 -21.83 -24.90
C MET A 1 21.36 -20.68 -25.27
N THR A 2 20.05 -20.85 -25.13
CA THR A 2 19.05 -19.82 -25.45
C THR A 2 18.96 -18.82 -24.29
N THR A 3 19.57 -17.65 -24.44
CA THR A 3 19.42 -16.54 -23.50
C THR A 3 18.00 -15.99 -23.58
N ASN A 4 17.09 -16.53 -22.76
CA ASN A 4 15.75 -16.01 -22.57
C ASN A 4 15.86 -14.65 -21.88
N ASN A 5 15.99 -13.59 -22.68
CA ASN A 5 15.97 -12.21 -22.21
C ASN A 5 14.53 -11.89 -21.80
N LYS A 6 14.13 -12.29 -20.59
CA LYS A 6 12.89 -11.82 -19.96
C LYS A 6 13.07 -10.32 -19.74
N GLN A 7 12.70 -9.53 -20.74
CA GLN A 7 12.57 -8.09 -20.59
C GLN A 7 11.62 -7.85 -19.42
N ARG A 8 12.15 -7.28 -18.33
CA ARG A 8 11.39 -7.00 -17.12
C ARG A 8 10.22 -6.10 -17.54
N GLN A 9 8.99 -6.56 -17.30
CA GLN A 9 7.78 -5.82 -17.66
C GLN A 9 7.81 -4.48 -16.94
N THR A 10 8.08 -3.41 -17.69
CA THR A 10 8.03 -2.05 -17.18
C THR A 10 6.58 -1.60 -17.14
N TRP A 11 6.16 -1.01 -16.02
CA TRP A 11 4.81 -0.49 -15.90
C TRP A 11 4.64 0.67 -16.89
N SER A 12 3.71 0.50 -17.84
CA SER A 12 3.44 1.44 -18.93
C SER A 12 3.07 2.85 -18.42
N SER A 13 2.47 2.94 -17.23
CA SER A 13 2.13 4.23 -16.60
C SER A 13 2.21 4.18 -15.07
N ARG A 14 2.71 5.27 -14.48
CA ARG A 14 2.70 5.48 -13.01
C ARG A 14 1.28 5.40 -12.45
N LEU A 15 0.28 5.82 -13.23
CA LEU A 15 -1.12 5.81 -12.84
C LEU A 15 -1.63 4.37 -12.68
N THR A 16 -1.28 3.49 -13.62
CA THR A 16 -1.58 2.05 -13.53
C THR A 16 -0.89 1.41 -12.33
N TYR A 17 0.38 1.76 -12.08
CA TYR A 17 1.10 1.28 -10.90
C TYR A 17 0.41 1.68 -9.59
N VAL A 18 0.07 2.96 -9.42
CA VAL A 18 -0.62 3.45 -8.21
C VAL A 18 -1.98 2.78 -8.06
N MET A 19 -2.73 2.59 -9.14
CA MET A 19 -4.05 1.96 -9.11
C MET A 19 -3.97 0.47 -8.73
N THR A 20 -2.99 -0.27 -9.28
CA THR A 20 -2.79 -1.69 -8.92
C THR A 20 -2.30 -1.85 -7.49
N VAL A 21 -1.36 -1.02 -7.04
CA VAL A 21 -0.89 -1.03 -5.65
C VAL A 21 -2.02 -0.66 -4.70
N ALA A 22 -2.78 0.40 -4.98
CA ALA A 22 -3.94 0.79 -4.18
C ALA A 22 -4.99 -0.33 -4.10
N GLY A 23 -5.29 -1.00 -5.22
CA GLY A 23 -6.20 -2.14 -5.25
C GLY A 23 -5.70 -3.37 -4.48
N ALA A 24 -4.38 -3.60 -4.44
CA ALA A 24 -3.77 -4.67 -3.67
C ALA A 24 -3.73 -4.38 -2.15
N THR A 25 -3.56 -3.11 -1.77
CA THR A 25 -3.45 -2.70 -0.36
C THR A 25 -4.82 -2.59 0.33
N VAL A 26 -5.87 -2.18 -0.39
CA VAL A 26 -7.23 -2.08 0.15
C VAL A 26 -7.90 -3.46 0.12
N GLY A 27 -7.49 -4.34 1.04
CA GLY A 27 -8.08 -5.66 1.23
C GLY A 27 -9.39 -5.63 2.03
N PHE A 28 -10.22 -6.66 1.84
CA PHE A 28 -11.53 -6.85 2.49
C PHE A 28 -11.50 -6.71 4.03
N GLY A 29 -10.35 -7.02 4.65
CA GLY A 29 -10.14 -6.94 6.08
C GLY A 29 -10.23 -5.52 6.67
N ALA A 30 -9.84 -4.49 5.91
CA ALA A 30 -9.95 -3.10 6.37
C ALA A 30 -11.42 -2.66 6.44
N THR A 31 -12.27 -3.09 5.52
CA THR A 31 -13.66 -2.61 5.43
C THR A 31 -14.57 -3.20 6.52
N TRP A 32 -14.29 -4.41 7.03
CA TRP A 32 -15.18 -5.11 7.98
C TRP A 32 -14.69 -5.08 9.43
N ARG A 33 -13.37 -5.15 9.65
CA ARG A 33 -12.77 -5.09 10.98
C ARG A 33 -12.78 -3.65 11.53
N PHE A 34 -12.61 -2.66 10.65
CA PHE A 34 -12.59 -1.25 11.02
C PHE A 34 -13.90 -0.75 11.66
N PRO A 35 -15.11 -0.96 11.08
CA PRO A 35 -16.34 -0.49 11.72
C PRO A 35 -16.61 -1.14 13.07
N TYR A 36 -16.21 -2.41 13.23
CA TYR A 36 -16.33 -3.12 14.50
C TYR A 36 -15.40 -2.54 15.59
N LEU A 37 -14.12 -2.32 15.27
CA LEU A 37 -13.17 -1.70 16.21
C LEU A 37 -13.51 -0.24 16.51
N VAL A 38 -14.03 0.50 15.52
CA VAL A 38 -14.56 1.85 15.70
C VAL A 38 -15.72 1.83 16.69
N GLY A 39 -16.67 0.90 16.54
CA GLY A 39 -17.82 0.77 17.44
C GLY A 39 -17.43 0.50 18.90
N GLU A 40 -16.46 -0.38 19.15
CA GLU A 40 -16.00 -0.74 20.50
C GLU A 40 -15.06 0.30 21.14
N ASN A 41 -14.18 0.97 20.37
CA ASN A 41 -13.10 1.81 20.92
C ASN A 41 -13.42 3.32 20.92
N GLY A 42 -14.69 3.70 21.04
CA GLY A 42 -15.09 5.12 21.17
C GLY A 42 -15.43 5.81 19.85
N GLY A 43 -15.84 5.07 18.83
CA GLY A 43 -16.47 5.58 17.62
C GLY A 43 -15.57 6.53 16.82
N GLY A 44 -16.04 7.77 16.65
CA GLY A 44 -15.37 8.79 15.85
C GLY A 44 -13.98 9.19 16.34
N ALA A 45 -13.70 9.08 17.65
CA ALA A 45 -12.36 9.36 18.19
C ALA A 45 -11.33 8.35 17.67
N TYR A 46 -11.72 7.07 17.57
CA TYR A 46 -10.87 6.01 17.01
C TYR A 46 -10.61 6.22 15.52
N VAL A 47 -11.61 6.67 14.74
CA VAL A 47 -11.44 7.00 13.31
C VAL A 47 -10.40 8.10 13.13
N LEU A 48 -10.46 9.16 13.94
CA LEU A 48 -9.51 10.27 13.90
C LEU A 48 -8.08 9.81 14.20
N LEU A 49 -7.92 9.00 15.25
CA LEU A 49 -6.63 8.46 15.67
C LEU A 49 -6.07 7.48 14.63
N PHE A 50 -6.94 6.67 14.01
CA PHE A 50 -6.58 5.81 12.89
C PHE A 50 -6.13 6.60 11.67
N CYS A 51 -6.82 7.68 11.30
CA CYS A 51 -6.42 8.54 10.18
C CYS A 51 -5.04 9.16 10.40
N ILE A 52 -4.78 9.65 11.62
CA ILE A 52 -3.48 10.20 12.00
C ILE A 52 -2.41 9.11 11.92
N ALA A 53 -2.67 7.93 12.49
CA ALA A 53 -1.75 6.79 12.43
C ALA A 53 -1.49 6.34 10.99
N MET A 54 -2.49 6.35 10.11
CA MET A 54 -2.35 5.99 8.70
C MET A 54 -1.47 6.99 7.94
N ILE A 55 -1.57 8.28 8.25
CA ILE A 55 -0.69 9.32 7.67
C ILE A 55 0.73 9.15 8.19
N VAL A 56 0.89 8.96 9.50
CA VAL A 56 2.20 8.87 10.16
C VAL A 56 2.92 7.56 9.86
N ILE A 57 2.22 6.45 9.65
CA ILE A 57 2.83 5.13 9.42
C ILE A 57 2.72 4.72 7.95
N GLY A 58 1.56 4.93 7.31
CA GLY A 58 1.32 4.50 5.93
C GLY A 58 2.17 5.24 4.90
N ILE A 59 2.29 6.57 5.01
CA ILE A 59 3.12 7.36 4.09
C ILE A 59 4.61 6.95 4.17
N PRO A 60 5.26 6.89 5.35
CA PRO A 60 6.65 6.47 5.41
C PRO A 60 6.84 5.00 5.03
N MET A 61 5.88 4.11 5.30
CA MET A 61 5.95 2.71 4.87
C MET A 61 6.09 2.62 3.33
N ILE A 62 5.24 3.34 2.59
CA ILE A 62 5.27 3.37 1.13
C ILE A 62 6.57 4.01 0.62
N LEU A 63 7.06 5.07 1.29
CA LEU A 63 8.34 5.69 0.95
C LEU A 63 9.51 4.71 1.14
N VAL A 64 9.50 3.93 2.22
CA VAL A 64 10.52 2.92 2.53
C VAL A 64 10.49 1.80 1.49
N GLU A 65 9.32 1.27 1.15
CA GLU A 65 9.19 0.28 0.07
C GLU A 65 9.73 0.83 -1.27
N ASN A 66 9.43 2.08 -1.59
CA ASN A 66 9.88 2.70 -2.83
C ASN A 66 11.41 2.95 -2.84
N VAL A 67 12.01 3.27 -1.69
CA VAL A 67 13.47 3.37 -1.53
C VAL A 67 14.13 1.99 -1.66
N ILE A 68 13.61 0.99 -0.96
CA ILE A 68 14.14 -0.39 -0.99
C ILE A 68 14.01 -0.98 -2.39
N GLY A 69 12.86 -0.80 -3.07
CA GLY A 69 12.63 -1.26 -4.43
C GLY A 69 13.58 -0.63 -5.45
N ARG A 70 13.94 0.65 -5.26
CA ARG A 70 14.97 1.33 -6.06
C ARG A 70 16.38 0.82 -5.77
N ARG A 71 16.73 0.59 -4.49
CA ARG A 71 18.04 0.06 -4.09
C ARG A 71 18.27 -1.36 -4.61
N LEU A 72 17.23 -2.19 -4.57
CA LEU A 72 17.26 -3.58 -5.04
C LEU A 72 17.09 -3.71 -6.57
N ARG A 73 16.85 -2.61 -7.31
CA ARG A 73 16.52 -2.64 -8.75
C ARG A 73 15.42 -3.64 -9.08
N VAL A 74 14.40 -3.77 -8.22
CA VAL A 74 13.24 -4.66 -8.40
C VAL A 74 11.98 -3.92 -8.86
N ASN A 75 12.02 -2.58 -8.87
CA ASN A 75 11.02 -1.76 -9.57
C ASN A 75 11.41 -1.63 -11.04
#